data_AF-A0A2T4DMU0-F1
#
_entry.id   AF-A0A2T4DMU0-F1
#
_cell.length_a   1.000
_cell.length_b   1.000
_cell.length_c   1.000
_cell.angle_alpha   90.00
_cell.angle_beta   90.00
_cell.angle_gamma   90.00
#
_symmetry.space_group_name_H-M   'P 1'
#
loop_
_entity.id
_entity.type
_entity.pdbx_description
1 polymer ?
#
loop_
_entity_poly.entity_id
_entity_poly.type
_entity_poly.pdbx_seq_one_letter_code
_entity_poly.pdbx_strand_id
1 'polypeptide(L)'
;TAPMAHGAAKTNEPVREGLVAMLGPAIDTIIVCTMTALAILITGIWQEHTEGLSGVTLTIKAFDDTLIGGRYILMIALLIFAITSLFSYSYYGAKCFSYLFGAKHIHYYQYFYIGMVVWGSVTSLGAVIGLIDGMYALMAFPTMISALILSPKVIKAAKVYFQKVDL
;
A
#
# COMPACT_ATOMS: atom_id res chain seq x y z
N THR A 1 -5.85 -3.57 -3.53
CA THR A 1 -5.58 -4.63 -2.53
C THR A 1 -6.30 -4.41 -1.22
N ALA A 2 -6.37 -3.18 -0.70
CA ALA A 2 -7.18 -2.78 0.47
C ALA A 2 -8.60 -3.41 0.56
N PRO A 3 -9.42 -3.47 -0.51
CA PRO A 3 -10.76 -4.08 -0.40
C PRO A 3 -10.75 -5.59 -0.11
N MET A 4 -9.64 -6.32 -0.34
CA MET A 4 -9.55 -7.74 0.02
C MET A 4 -9.46 -7.95 1.53
N ALA A 5 -8.79 -7.04 2.25
CA ALA A 5 -8.74 -7.07 3.71
C ALA A 5 -10.11 -6.72 4.31
N HIS A 6 -10.70 -5.63 3.84
CA HIS A 6 -12.03 -5.20 4.28
C HIS A 6 -13.14 -6.18 3.88
N GLY A 7 -13.00 -6.90 2.77
CA GLY A 7 -13.91 -7.97 2.38
C GLY A 7 -13.85 -9.20 3.29
N ALA A 8 -12.79 -9.36 4.09
CA ALA A 8 -12.70 -10.40 5.12
C ALA A 8 -13.24 -9.94 6.48
N ALA A 9 -13.58 -8.66 6.64
CA ALA A 9 -14.17 -8.14 7.87
C ALA A 9 -15.58 -8.70 8.08
N LYS A 10 -15.88 -9.10 9.32
CA LYS A 10 -17.24 -9.51 9.72
C LYS A 10 -18.09 -8.26 9.91
N THR A 11 -18.74 -7.82 8.84
CA THR A 11 -19.65 -6.67 8.84
C THR A 11 -21.00 -7.06 8.23
N ASN A 12 -22.08 -6.58 8.84
CA ASN A 12 -23.43 -6.71 8.29
C ASN A 12 -23.75 -5.57 7.30
N GLU A 13 -22.93 -4.52 7.29
CA GLU A 13 -23.15 -3.31 6.49
C GLU A 13 -21.90 -3.01 5.65
N PRO A 14 -21.86 -3.44 4.37
CA PRO A 14 -20.68 -3.28 3.51
C PRO A 14 -20.37 -1.82 3.18
N VAL A 15 -21.37 -0.93 3.20
CA VAL A 15 -21.18 0.50 2.98
C VAL A 15 -20.37 1.14 4.11
N ARG A 16 -20.67 0.77 5.37
CA ARG A 16 -19.93 1.24 6.54
C ARG A 16 -18.47 0.82 6.49
N GLU A 17 -18.22 -0.44 6.14
CA GLU A 17 -16.85 -0.94 6.00
C GLU A 17 -16.10 -0.27 4.84
N GLY A 18 -16.80 0.04 3.75
CA GLY A 18 -16.25 0.85 2.66
C GLY A 18 -15.81 2.25 3.11
N LEU A 19 -16.59 2.91 3.97
CA LEU A 19 -16.22 4.22 4.53
C LEU A 19 -14.98 4.13 5.44
N VAL A 20 -14.89 3.08 6.26
CA VAL A 20 -13.69 2.83 7.08
C VAL A 20 -12.48 2.57 6.19
N ALA A 21 -12.63 1.80 5.11
CA ALA A 21 -11.56 1.54 4.16
C ALA A 21 -11.01 2.81 3.50
N MET A 22 -11.86 3.81 3.26
CA MET A 22 -11.45 5.10 2.68
C MET A 22 -10.58 5.94 3.63
N LEU A 23 -10.65 5.71 4.95
CA LEU A 23 -9.78 6.39 5.92
C LEU A 23 -8.31 6.02 5.74
N GLY A 24 -8.01 4.80 5.29
CA GLY A 24 -6.65 4.32 5.07
C GLY A 24 -5.86 5.25 4.14
N PRO A 25 -6.28 5.42 2.86
CA PRO A 25 -5.63 6.34 1.93
C PRO A 25 -5.67 7.81 2.37
N ALA A 26 -6.69 8.24 3.10
CA ALA A 26 -6.76 9.61 3.61
C ALA A 26 -5.65 9.88 4.62
N ILE A 27 -5.44 8.97 5.58
CA ILE A 27 -4.38 9.10 6.58
C ILE A 27 -3.00 8.92 5.91
N ASP A 28 -2.83 7.89 5.11
CA ASP A 28 -1.54 7.58 4.47
C ASP A 28 -1.09 8.67 3.49
N THR A 29 -1.93 9.02 2.51
CA THR A 29 -1.51 9.92 1.43
C THR A 29 -1.65 11.40 1.80
N ILE A 30 -2.78 11.80 2.41
CA ILE A 30 -3.06 13.23 2.65
C ILE A 30 -2.34 13.71 3.91
N ILE A 31 -2.18 12.86 4.93
CA ILE A 31 -1.54 13.27 6.18
C ILE A 31 -0.07 12.84 6.16
N VAL A 32 0.22 11.54 6.09
CA VAL A 32 1.59 11.03 6.29
C VAL A 32 2.53 11.38 5.13
N CYS A 33 2.14 11.11 3.88
CA CYS A 33 2.96 11.44 2.71
C CYS A 33 3.16 12.95 2.55
N THR A 34 2.13 13.77 2.82
CA THR A 34 2.27 15.24 2.79
C THR A 34 3.21 15.75 3.87
N MET A 35 3.11 15.27 5.12
CA MET A 35 4.06 15.64 6.17
C MET A 35 5.51 15.28 5.79
N THR A 36 5.72 14.09 5.23
CA THR A 36 7.04 13.64 4.78
C THR A 36 7.57 14.52 3.64
N ALA A 37 6.73 14.83 2.66
CA ALA A 37 7.09 15.71 1.56
C ALA A 37 7.43 17.14 2.05
N LEU A 38 6.65 17.69 2.98
CA LEU A 38 6.94 19.00 3.57
C LEU A 38 8.26 19.00 4.35
N ALA A 39 8.57 17.94 5.10
CA ALA A 39 9.86 17.82 5.79
C ALA A 39 11.04 17.83 4.80
N ILE A 40 10.92 17.12 3.67
CA ILE A 40 11.93 17.13 2.60
C ILE A 40 12.03 18.51 1.93
N LEU A 41 10.91 19.20 1.71
CA LEU A 41 10.91 20.51 1.05
C LEU A 41 11.52 21.61 1.93
N ILE A 42 11.20 21.63 3.23
CA ILE A 42 11.70 22.63 4.19
C ILE A 42 13.21 22.49 4.42
N THR A 43 13.73 21.25 4.42
CA THR A 43 15.16 20.99 4.61
C THR A 43 16.02 21.37 3.41
N GLY A 44 15.42 21.53 2.22
CA GLY A 44 16.15 21.89 1.00
C GLY A 44 17.05 20.78 0.44
N ILE A 45 17.13 19.61 1.08
CA ILE A 45 18.00 18.49 0.70
C ILE A 45 17.66 17.97 -0.71
N TRP A 46 16.42 18.14 -1.16
CA TRP A 46 16.01 17.80 -2.53
C TRP A 46 16.77 18.60 -3.62
N GLN A 47 17.37 19.75 -3.27
CA GLN A 47 18.17 20.57 -4.19
C GLN A 47 19.63 20.14 -4.27
N GLU A 48 20.13 19.38 -3.29
CA GLU A 48 21.43 18.73 -3.39
C GLU A 48 21.31 17.68 -4.49
N HIS A 49 21.70 18.04 -5.72
CA HIS A 49 21.74 17.17 -6.90
C HIS A 49 22.81 16.09 -6.72
N THR A 50 22.62 15.21 -5.75
CA THR A 50 23.44 14.02 -5.59
C THR A 50 22.81 12.96 -6.48
N GLU A 51 23.28 12.91 -7.72
CA GLU A 51 22.90 11.87 -8.68
C GLU A 51 22.97 10.48 -7.99
N GLY A 52 21.83 9.79 -7.95
CA GLY A 52 21.74 8.42 -7.43
C GLY A 52 21.31 8.25 -5.97
N LEU A 53 20.87 9.30 -5.26
CA LEU A 53 20.27 9.08 -3.94
C LEU A 53 18.91 8.35 -4.05
N SER A 54 18.80 7.19 -3.40
CA SER A 54 17.52 6.51 -3.20
C SER A 54 16.58 7.39 -2.36
N GLY A 55 15.27 7.43 -2.69
CA GLY A 55 14.28 8.23 -1.96
C GLY A 55 14.23 7.94 -0.45
N VAL A 56 14.60 6.74 -0.03
CA VAL A 56 14.74 6.37 1.39
C VAL A 56 15.89 7.16 2.05
N THR A 57 17.02 7.29 1.36
CA THR A 57 18.19 8.03 1.87
C THR A 57 17.88 9.52 1.99
N LEU A 58 17.13 10.07 1.02
CA LEU A 58 16.69 11.46 1.05
C LEU A 58 15.82 11.75 2.27
N THR A 59 14.87 10.86 2.55
CA THR A 59 13.97 11.00 3.70
C THR A 59 14.73 10.86 5.02
N ILE A 60 15.68 9.92 5.11
CA ILE A 60 16.54 9.78 6.30
C ILE A 60 17.31 11.07 6.58
N LYS A 61 17.94 11.66 5.56
CA LYS A 61 18.67 12.93 5.72
C LYS A 61 17.75 14.07 6.17
N ALA A 62 16.56 14.19 5.57
CA ALA A 62 15.59 15.22 5.94
C ALA A 62 15.13 15.12 7.41
N PHE A 63 14.97 13.90 7.93
CA PHE A 63 14.61 13.68 9.32
C PHE A 63 15.79 13.85 10.28
N ASP A 64 17.02 13.63 9.83
CA ASP A 64 18.24 13.87 10.63
C ASP A 64 18.46 15.38 10.86
N ASP A 65 18.20 16.20 9.84
CA ASP A 65 18.36 17.66 9.91
C ASP A 65 17.24 18.36 10.69
N THR A 66 16.03 17.79 10.71
CA THR A 66 14.85 18.41 11.36
C THR A 66 14.62 17.96 12.79
N LEU A 67 15.07 16.77 13.17
CA LEU A 67 14.77 16.17 14.47
C LEU A 67 16.01 15.50 15.06
N ILE A 68 16.35 15.84 16.30
CA ILE A 68 17.46 15.21 17.03
C ILE A 68 17.17 13.70 17.17
N GLY A 69 17.97 12.86 16.51
CA GLY A 69 17.77 11.41 16.48
C GLY A 69 16.69 10.93 15.50
N GLY A 70 16.17 11.80 14.64
CA GLY A 70 15.11 11.49 13.67
C GLY A 70 15.47 10.37 12.71
N ARG A 71 16.74 10.25 12.33
CA ARG A 71 17.25 9.12 11.54
C ARG A 71 16.97 7.76 12.19
N TYR A 72 17.24 7.59 13.48
CA TYR A 72 17.06 6.29 14.15
C TYR A 72 15.58 5.94 14.29
N ILE A 73 14.75 6.93 14.62
CA ILE A 73 13.30 6.76 14.73
C ILE A 73 12.72 6.34 13.37
N LEU A 74 13.11 7.05 12.30
CA LEU A 74 12.65 6.76 10.95
C LEU A 74 13.10 5.36 10.50
N MET A 75 14.35 4.97 10.77
CA MET A 75 14.85 3.62 10.41
C MET A 75 14.05 2.51 11.11
N ILE A 76 13.72 2.65 12.39
CA ILE A 76 12.89 1.68 13.12
C ILE A 76 11.48 1.64 12.53
N ALA A 77 10.87 2.81 12.27
CA ALA A 77 9.54 2.90 11.67
C ALA A 77 9.49 2.25 10.27
N LEU A 78 10.48 2.53 9.42
CA LEU A 78 10.62 1.93 8.09
C LEU A 78 10.77 0.41 8.16
N LEU A 79 11.55 -0.10 9.12
CA LEU A 79 11.72 -1.53 9.32
C LEU A 79 10.39 -2.21 9.69
N ILE A 80 9.64 -1.65 10.65
CA ILE A 80 8.33 -2.17 11.05
C ILE A 80 7.34 -2.10 9.88
N PHE A 81 7.35 -0.99 9.14
CA PHE A 81 6.47 -0.79 7.98
C PHE A 81 6.78 -1.78 6.84
N ALA A 82 8.06 -2.01 6.54
CA ALA A 82 8.51 -2.97 5.54
C ALA A 82 8.09 -4.39 5.91
N ILE A 83 8.31 -4.81 7.16
CA ILE A 83 7.92 -6.14 7.66
C ILE A 83 6.39 -6.32 7.56
N THR A 84 5.62 -5.33 8.00
CA THR A 84 4.15 -5.37 7.94
C THR A 84 3.66 -5.48 6.50
N SER A 85 4.30 -4.77 5.58
CA SER A 85 3.99 -4.82 4.15
C SER A 85 4.30 -6.20 3.54
N LEU A 86 5.43 -6.81 3.90
CA LEU A 86 5.79 -8.16 3.44
C LEU A 86 4.71 -9.19 3.83
N PHE A 87 4.26 -9.17 5.08
CA PHE A 87 3.20 -10.08 5.51
C PHE A 87 1.86 -9.81 4.82
N SER A 88 1.49 -8.53 4.64
CA SER A 88 0.25 -8.14 3.97
C SER A 88 0.23 -8.61 2.51
N TYR A 89 1.32 -8.40 1.77
CA TYR A 89 1.42 -8.83 0.38
C TYR A 89 1.50 -10.36 0.22
N SER A 90 2.16 -11.05 1.16
CA SER A 90 2.13 -12.52 1.21
C SER A 90 0.69 -13.04 1.34
N TYR A 91 -0.11 -12.45 2.24
CA TYR A 91 -1.51 -12.81 2.43
C TYR A 91 -2.37 -12.50 1.19
N TYR A 92 -2.28 -11.29 0.63
CA TYR A 92 -3.05 -10.90 -0.55
C TYR A 92 -2.74 -11.77 -1.76
N GLY A 93 -1.46 -12.01 -2.00
CA GLY A 93 -1.02 -12.88 -3.09
C GLY A 93 -1.47 -14.32 -2.92
N ALA A 94 -1.39 -14.86 -1.71
CA ALA A 94 -1.88 -16.20 -1.40
C ALA A 94 -3.39 -16.35 -1.66
N LYS A 95 -4.20 -15.32 -1.37
CA LYS A 95 -5.64 -15.32 -1.66
C LYS A 95 -5.91 -15.28 -3.17
N CYS A 96 -5.21 -14.43 -3.92
CA CYS A 96 -5.32 -14.41 -5.39
C CYS A 96 -4.90 -15.75 -6.01
N PHE A 97 -3.80 -16.34 -5.52
CA PHE A 97 -3.32 -17.64 -5.98
C PHE A 97 -4.32 -18.77 -5.64
N SER A 98 -4.87 -18.76 -4.42
CA SER A 98 -5.90 -19.71 -4.00
C SER A 98 -7.18 -19.61 -4.84
N TYR A 99 -7.52 -18.42 -5.34
CA TYR A 99 -8.67 -18.22 -6.22
C TYR A 99 -8.42 -18.84 -7.61
N LEU A 100 -7.20 -18.75 -8.14
CA LEU A 100 -6.86 -19.25 -9.48
C LEU A 100 -6.51 -20.74 -9.53
N PHE A 101 -5.77 -21.24 -8.53
CA PHE A 101 -5.19 -22.60 -8.51
C PHE A 101 -5.70 -23.47 -7.34
N GLY A 102 -6.66 -22.97 -6.57
CA GLY A 102 -7.27 -23.66 -5.44
C GLY A 102 -6.45 -23.60 -4.15
N ALA A 103 -7.14 -23.73 -3.02
CA ALA A 103 -6.56 -23.55 -1.68
C ALA A 103 -5.49 -24.58 -1.30
N LYS A 104 -5.47 -25.75 -1.93
CA LYS A 104 -4.50 -26.81 -1.62
C LYS A 104 -3.06 -26.43 -2.00
N HIS A 105 -2.88 -25.50 -2.95
CA HIS A 105 -1.57 -25.16 -3.52
C HIS A 105 -0.96 -23.87 -2.93
N ILE A 106 -1.56 -23.28 -1.90
CA ILE A 106 -1.12 -21.99 -1.32
C ILE A 106 0.36 -22.01 -0.89
N HIS A 107 0.85 -23.14 -0.37
CA HIS A 107 2.23 -23.26 0.10
C HIS A 107 3.26 -23.04 -1.03
N TYR A 108 2.97 -23.44 -2.27
CA TYR A 108 3.83 -23.17 -3.42
C TYR A 108 4.00 -21.67 -3.67
N TYR A 109 2.91 -20.91 -3.53
CA TYR A 109 2.96 -19.45 -3.62
C TYR A 109 3.82 -18.84 -2.51
N GLN A 110 3.73 -19.36 -1.28
CA GLN A 110 4.52 -18.86 -0.16
C GLN A 110 6.02 -19.10 -0.36
N TYR A 111 6.43 -20.28 -0.85
CA TYR A 111 7.82 -20.54 -1.19
C TYR A 111 8.32 -19.64 -2.32
N PHE A 112 7.52 -19.45 -3.37
CA PHE A 112 7.83 -18.53 -4.46
C PHE A 112 7.97 -17.08 -3.94
N TYR A 113 7.06 -16.63 -3.08
CA TYR A 113 7.09 -15.30 -2.49
C TYR A 113 8.36 -15.04 -1.68
N ILE A 114 8.76 -15.99 -0.82
CA ILE A 114 10.02 -15.88 -0.05
C ILE A 114 11.22 -15.80 -1.00
N GLY A 115 11.25 -16.61 -2.06
CA GLY A 115 12.30 -16.54 -3.09
C GLY A 115 12.37 -15.17 -3.77
N MET A 116 11.21 -14.59 -4.11
CA MET A 116 11.12 -13.25 -4.70
C MET A 116 11.59 -12.14 -3.74
N VAL A 117 11.35 -12.28 -2.43
CA VAL A 117 11.86 -11.33 -1.43
C VAL A 117 13.39 -11.36 -1.38
N VAL A 118 13.99 -12.56 -1.35
CA VAL A 118 15.45 -12.71 -1.38
C VAL A 118 16.03 -12.14 -2.68
N TRP A 119 15.43 -12.48 -3.82
CA TRP A 119 15.86 -11.97 -5.12
C TRP A 119 15.72 -10.44 -5.23
N GLY A 120 14.63 -9.88 -4.70
CA GLY A 120 14.43 -8.43 -4.65
C GLY A 120 15.47 -7.69 -3.82
N SER A 121 16.00 -8.32 -2.77
CA SER A 121 17.04 -7.72 -1.91
C SER A 121 18.40 -7.56 -2.58
N VAL A 122 18.68 -8.34 -3.64
CA VAL A 122 19.96 -8.30 -4.39
C VAL A 122 19.84 -7.60 -5.75
N THR A 123 18.64 -7.21 -6.15
CA THR A 123 18.36 -6.57 -7.44
C THR A 123 18.42 -5.04 -7.31
N SER A 124 18.74 -4.33 -8.40
CA SER A 124 18.78 -2.86 -8.37
C SER A 124 17.40 -2.26 -8.08
N LEU A 125 17.39 -1.18 -7.29
CA LEU A 125 16.15 -0.52 -6.88
C LEU A 125 15.30 -0.09 -8.08
N GLY A 126 15.92 0.46 -9.13
CA GLY A 126 15.21 0.88 -10.34
C GLY A 126 14.53 -0.28 -11.08
N ALA A 127 15.19 -1.45 -11.15
CA ALA A 127 14.59 -2.63 -11.77
C ALA A 127 13.40 -3.17 -10.95
N VAL A 128 13.51 -3.18 -9.62
CA VAL A 128 12.42 -3.58 -8.73
C VAL A 128 11.23 -2.62 -8.84
N ILE A 129 11.47 -1.30 -8.82
CA ILE A 129 10.42 -0.29 -8.98
C ILE A 129 9.74 -0.44 -10.34
N GLY A 130 10.51 -0.54 -11.43
CA GLY A 130 9.95 -0.69 -12.78
C GLY A 130 9.11 -1.96 -12.95
N LEU A 131 9.55 -3.08 -12.36
CA LEU A 131 8.77 -4.33 -12.35
C LEU A 131 7.45 -4.16 -11.57
N ILE A 132 7.51 -3.57 -10.38
CA ILE A 132 6.34 -3.34 -9.52
C ILE A 132 5.34 -2.39 -10.19
N ASP A 133 5.81 -1.30 -10.78
CA ASP A 133 4.96 -0.33 -11.50
C ASP A 133 4.25 -1.00 -12.69
N GLY A 134 4.96 -1.84 -13.44
CA GLY A 134 4.36 -2.64 -14.52
C GLY A 134 3.27 -3.59 -14.01
N MET A 135 3.51 -4.27 -12.88
CA MET A 135 2.52 -5.15 -12.25
C MET A 135 1.31 -4.38 -11.70
N TYR A 136 1.52 -3.20 -11.10
CA TYR A 136 0.43 -2.36 -10.64
C TYR A 136 -0.40 -1.79 -11.79
N ALA A 137 0.22 -1.38 -12.89
CA ALA A 137 -0.48 -0.93 -14.08
C ALA A 137 -1.38 -2.05 -14.64
N LEU A 138 -0.85 -3.27 -14.72
CA LEU A 138 -1.61 -4.46 -15.14
C LEU A 138 -2.78 -4.78 -14.19
N MET A 139 -2.61 -4.60 -12.87
CA MET A 139 -3.67 -4.79 -11.88
C MET A 139 -4.71 -3.66 -11.89
N ALA A 140 -4.29 -2.43 -12.15
CA ALA A 140 -5.15 -1.25 -12.15
C ALA A 140 -6.23 -1.32 -13.23
N PHE A 141 -5.89 -1.76 -14.44
CA PHE A 141 -6.84 -1.82 -15.55
C PHE A 141 -8.10 -2.68 -15.27
N PRO A 142 -8.00 -3.98 -14.92
CA PRO A 142 -9.17 -4.81 -14.65
C PRO A 142 -9.93 -4.37 -13.38
N THR A 143 -9.24 -3.88 -12.36
CA THR A 143 -9.87 -3.41 -11.12
C THR A 143 -10.68 -2.14 -11.36
N MET A 144 -10.16 -1.19 -12.14
CA MET A 144 -10.88 0.03 -12.52
C MET A 144 -12.09 -0.26 -13.39
N ILE A 145 -11.97 -1.15 -14.39
CA ILE A 145 -13.11 -1.57 -15.21
C ILE A 145 -14.21 -2.18 -14.34
N SER A 146 -13.84 -3.09 -13.45
CA SER A 146 -14.78 -3.74 -12.53
C SER A 146 -15.47 -2.72 -11.62
N ALA A 147 -14.71 -1.75 -11.09
CA ALA A 147 -15.25 -0.68 -10.26
C ALA A 147 -16.26 0.20 -11.01
N LEU A 148 -15.98 0.57 -12.27
CA LEU A 148 -16.89 1.36 -13.09
C LEU A 148 -18.19 0.61 -13.41
N ILE A 149 -18.11 -0.67 -13.75
CA ILE A 149 -19.29 -1.51 -14.03
C ILE A 149 -20.13 -1.71 -12.76
N LEU A 150 -19.50 -1.85 -11.59
CA LEU A 150 -20.19 -2.09 -10.31
C LEU A 150 -20.62 -0.80 -9.60
N SER A 151 -20.10 0.36 -10.00
CA SER A 151 -20.44 1.69 -9.48
C SER A 151 -21.95 1.92 -9.26
N PRO A 152 -22.87 1.63 -10.22
CA PRO A 152 -24.30 1.84 -10.00
C PRO A 152 -24.87 0.98 -8.85
N LYS A 153 -24.36 -0.23 -8.63
CA LYS A 153 -24.78 -1.09 -7.51
C LYS A 153 -24.31 -0.51 -6.17
N VAL A 154 -23.07 -0.01 -6.12
CA VAL A 154 -22.51 0.64 -4.92
C VAL A 154 -23.29 1.90 -4.58
N ILE A 155 -23.61 2.76 -5.56
CA ILE A 155 -24.40 3.98 -5.36
C ILE A 155 -25.80 3.64 -4.83
N LYS A 156 -26.45 2.60 -5.38
CA LYS A 156 -27.77 2.17 -4.89
C LYS A 156 -27.71 1.70 -3.43
N ALA A 157 -26.70 0.89 -3.08
CA ALA A 157 -26.50 0.43 -1.70
C ALA A 157 -26.18 1.58 -0.73
N ALA A 158 -25.34 2.52 -1.16
CA ALA A 158 -24.99 3.71 -0.37
C ALA A 158 -26.23 4.58 -0.08
N LYS A 159 -27.08 4.84 -1.08
CA LYS A 159 -28.33 5.60 -0.87
C LYS A 159 -29.24 4.95 0.17
N VAL A 160 -29.44 3.64 0.10
CA VAL A 160 -30.25 2.90 1.08
C VAL A 160 -29.64 2.98 2.49
N TYR A 161 -28.31 2.89 2.59
CA TYR A 161 -27.63 2.99 3.88
C TYR A 161 -27.78 4.39 4.50
N PHE A 162 -27.46 5.46 3.75
CA PHE A 162 -27.56 6.83 4.27
C PHE A 162 -29.00 7.23 4.64
N GLN A 163 -30.00 6.77 3.87
CA GLN A 163 -31.42 6.97 4.21
C GLN A 163 -31.83 6.34 5.55
N LYS A 164 -31.17 5.25 5.98
CA LYS A 164 -31.44 4.62 7.28
C LYS A 164 -30.72 5.29 8.45
N VAL A 165 -29.63 6.00 8.18
CA VAL A 165 -28.78 6.65 9.19
C VAL A 165 -29.22 8.10 9.45
N ASP A 166 -29.86 8.75 8.48
CA ASP A 166 -30.41 10.11 8.59
C ASP A 166 -31.84 10.17 9.20
N LEU A 167 -32.29 9.11 9.88
CA LEU A 167 -33.55 9.01 10.66
C LEU A 167 -33.23 8.67 12.12
#